data_AF-A0A2T9XSM7-F1
#
_entry.id   AF-A0A2T9XSM7-F1
#
_cell.length_a   1.000
_cell.length_b   1.000
_cell.length_c   1.000
_cell.angle_alpha   90.00
_cell.angle_beta   90.00
_cell.angle_gamma   90.00
#
_symmetry.space_group_name_H-M   'P 1'
#
loop_
_entity.id
_entity.type
_entity.pdbx_description
1 polymer ?
#
loop_
_entity_poly.entity_id
_entity_poly.type
_entity_poly.pdbx_seq_one_letter_code
_entity_poly.pdbx_strand_id
1 'polypeptide(L)'
;MAAHESVIGADRRFRFSDIYGADWPSERVKLIKYWVKHVCCMAVDCELGIPELLINYLDDTSADAGAPPHIGFDMLVQSDLLRLRLHQSMEYGSFIGDVSGYAAPDGKLVAIEGHTMWGWVMVTYRFDTTEPYGSTTFEGDLVQMGFISLVSPEYTLDPTDLMNSPWMAQLQDMPNSNATPARKAAPTAPSRGDALG
;
A
#
# COMPACT_ATOMS: atom_id res chain seq x y z
N MET A 1 -16.17 10.22 -5.45
CA MET A 1 -14.90 9.47 -5.59
C MET A 1 -13.71 10.41 -5.76
N ALA A 2 -13.68 11.28 -6.78
CA ALA A 2 -12.56 12.20 -7.02
C ALA A 2 -12.22 13.15 -5.84
N ALA A 3 -13.20 13.60 -5.05
CA ALA A 3 -12.96 14.50 -3.92
C ALA A 3 -12.10 13.87 -2.80
N HIS A 4 -12.41 12.64 -2.37
CA HIS A 4 -11.62 11.94 -1.35
C HIS A 4 -10.19 11.65 -1.82
N GLU A 5 -10.01 11.32 -3.09
CA GLU A 5 -8.69 11.10 -3.66
C GLU A 5 -7.88 12.38 -3.77
N SER A 6 -8.52 13.49 -4.14
CA SER A 6 -7.85 14.79 -4.17
C SER A 6 -7.38 15.21 -2.78
N VAL A 7 -8.18 14.93 -1.74
CA VAL A 7 -7.82 15.21 -0.34
C VAL A 7 -6.67 14.31 0.10
N ILE A 8 -6.77 12.99 -0.08
CA ILE A 8 -5.69 12.06 0.34
C ILE A 8 -4.40 12.32 -0.45
N GLY A 9 -4.51 12.60 -1.75
CA GLY A 9 -3.38 12.91 -2.61
C GLY A 9 -2.69 14.24 -2.23
N ALA A 10 -3.46 15.28 -1.88
CA ALA A 10 -2.93 16.58 -1.49
C ALA A 10 -2.40 16.58 -0.04
N ASP A 11 -3.17 16.07 0.90
CA ASP A 11 -2.81 16.01 2.33
C ASP A 11 -1.73 14.96 2.59
N ARG A 12 -1.55 14.02 1.65
CA ARG A 12 -0.60 12.89 1.71
C ARG A 12 -0.78 12.04 2.96
N ARG A 13 -2.00 12.00 3.47
CA ARG A 13 -2.34 11.39 4.75
C ARG A 13 -3.71 10.78 4.66
N PHE A 14 -3.86 9.64 5.32
CA PHE A 14 -5.15 9.01 5.54
C PHE A 14 -5.10 8.19 6.82
N ARG A 15 -6.26 7.78 7.32
CA ARG A 15 -6.34 6.85 8.44
C ARG A 15 -6.78 5.48 7.96
N PHE A 16 -6.13 4.44 8.45
CA PHE A 16 -6.57 3.08 8.15
C PHE A 16 -7.91 2.74 8.82
N SER A 17 -8.23 3.33 9.97
CA SER A 17 -9.56 3.21 10.58
C SER A 17 -10.69 3.79 9.72
N ASP A 18 -10.41 4.72 8.80
CA ASP A 18 -11.42 5.17 7.83
C ASP A 18 -11.76 4.07 6.79
N ILE A 19 -10.86 3.10 6.59
CA ILE A 19 -10.97 2.01 5.62
C ILE A 19 -11.44 0.71 6.31
N TYR A 20 -10.74 0.32 7.37
CA TYR A 20 -10.92 -0.94 8.11
C TYR A 20 -11.83 -0.79 9.33
N GLY A 21 -12.21 0.43 9.70
CA GLY A 21 -13.03 0.68 10.89
C GLY A 21 -12.29 0.37 12.19
N ALA A 22 -13.06 -0.04 13.21
CA ALA A 22 -12.53 -0.42 14.52
C ALA A 22 -11.60 -1.66 14.48
N ASP A 23 -11.65 -2.44 13.40
CA ASP A 23 -10.86 -3.65 13.25
C ASP A 23 -9.41 -3.37 12.82
N TRP A 24 -9.05 -2.12 12.48
CA TRP A 24 -7.72 -1.74 12.01
C TRP A 24 -6.56 -2.35 12.82
N PRO A 25 -6.54 -2.32 14.17
CA PRO A 25 -5.45 -2.92 14.94
C PRO A 25 -5.22 -4.40 14.61
N SER A 26 -6.30 -5.15 14.35
CA SER A 26 -6.22 -6.57 13.99
C SER A 26 -5.95 -6.79 12.49
N GLU A 27 -6.48 -5.92 11.63
CA GLU A 27 -6.27 -5.99 10.17
C GLU A 27 -4.86 -5.54 9.76
N ARG A 28 -4.20 -4.70 10.56
CA ARG A 28 -2.81 -4.26 10.35
C ARG A 28 -1.87 -5.44 10.17
N VAL A 29 -1.93 -6.42 11.06
CA VAL A 29 -1.07 -7.62 11.00
C VAL A 29 -1.32 -8.41 9.71
N LYS A 30 -2.59 -8.53 9.29
CA LYS A 30 -2.96 -9.21 8.04
C LYS A 30 -2.45 -8.45 6.82
N LEU A 31 -2.51 -7.12 6.83
CA LEU A 31 -2.00 -6.27 5.75
C LEU A 31 -0.48 -6.40 5.61
N ILE A 32 0.26 -6.37 6.73
CA ILE A 32 1.71 -6.57 6.72
C ILE A 32 2.05 -7.97 6.17
N LYS A 33 1.37 -9.02 6.64
CA LYS A 33 1.57 -10.39 6.12
C LYS A 33 1.24 -10.54 4.65
N TYR A 34 0.22 -9.85 4.16
CA TYR A 34 -0.09 -9.80 2.74
C TYR A 34 1.10 -9.24 1.93
N TRP A 35 1.71 -8.15 2.41
CA TRP A 35 2.89 -7.58 1.75
C TRP A 35 4.13 -8.47 1.86
N VAL A 36 4.39 -9.09 3.01
CA VAL A 36 5.47 -10.07 3.14
C VAL A 36 5.28 -11.23 2.18
N LYS A 37 4.04 -11.75 2.05
CA LYS A 37 3.72 -12.79 1.08
C LYS A 37 3.98 -12.32 -0.35
N HIS A 38 3.62 -11.08 -0.68
CA HIS A 38 3.90 -10.50 -2.00
C HIS A 38 5.41 -10.48 -2.28
N VAL A 39 6.24 -10.04 -1.33
CA VAL A 39 7.70 -10.08 -1.46
C VAL A 39 8.22 -11.49 -1.71
N CYS A 40 7.71 -12.49 -0.97
CA CYS A 40 8.06 -13.90 -1.20
C CYS A 40 7.67 -14.38 -2.60
N CYS A 41 6.50 -13.99 -3.12
CA CYS A 41 6.11 -14.32 -4.49
C CYS A 41 7.08 -13.72 -5.51
N MET A 42 7.46 -12.44 -5.35
CA MET A 42 8.41 -11.78 -6.24
C MET A 42 9.80 -12.43 -6.18
N ALA A 43 10.23 -12.89 -5.00
CA ALA A 43 11.49 -13.61 -4.86
C ALA A 43 11.45 -14.97 -5.58
N VAL A 44 10.35 -15.71 -5.48
CA VAL A 44 10.16 -16.97 -6.24
C VAL A 44 10.15 -16.72 -7.75
N ASP A 45 9.50 -15.64 -8.21
CA ASP A 45 9.51 -15.25 -9.62
C ASP A 45 10.92 -14.89 -10.12
N CYS A 46 11.82 -14.47 -9.21
CA CYS A 46 13.25 -14.27 -9.47
C CYS A 46 14.10 -15.55 -9.28
N GLU A 47 13.47 -16.72 -9.13
CA GLU A 47 14.11 -18.02 -8.89
C GLU A 47 14.93 -18.08 -7.57
N LEU A 48 14.56 -17.27 -6.56
CA LEU A 48 15.24 -17.22 -5.27
C LEU A 48 14.56 -18.12 -4.22
N GLY A 49 15.38 -18.78 -3.40
CA GLY A 49 14.88 -19.54 -2.25
C GLY A 49 14.42 -18.64 -1.11
N ILE A 50 13.28 -18.94 -0.50
CA ILE A 50 12.74 -18.13 0.61
C ILE A 50 13.42 -18.52 1.94
N PRO A 51 13.95 -17.55 2.71
CA PRO A 51 14.53 -17.80 4.03
C PRO A 51 13.48 -18.31 5.02
N GLU A 52 13.89 -19.26 5.88
CA GLU A 52 13.00 -19.87 6.89
C GLU A 52 12.35 -18.85 7.81
N LEU A 53 13.05 -17.76 8.13
CA LEU A 53 12.51 -16.68 8.96
C LEU A 53 11.23 -16.07 8.37
N LEU A 54 11.15 -15.91 7.04
CA LEU A 54 9.96 -15.35 6.37
C LEU A 54 8.83 -16.37 6.32
N ILE A 55 9.17 -17.64 6.11
CA ILE A 55 8.21 -18.76 6.15
C ILE A 55 7.57 -18.83 7.54
N ASN A 56 8.40 -18.87 8.59
CA ASN A 56 7.95 -18.92 9.98
C ASN A 56 7.09 -17.70 10.34
N TYR A 57 7.47 -16.50 9.89
CA TYR A 57 6.68 -15.29 10.09
C TYR A 57 5.28 -15.39 9.44
N LEU A 58 5.21 -15.90 8.20
CA LEU A 58 3.93 -16.06 7.50
C LEU A 58 3.05 -17.11 8.18
N ASP A 59 3.63 -18.21 8.66
CA ASP A 59 2.93 -19.30 9.32
C ASP A 59 2.46 -18.96 10.75
N ASP A 60 3.09 -17.99 11.42
CA ASP A 60 2.70 -17.61 12.79
C ASP A 60 1.32 -16.94 12.85
N THR A 61 0.29 -17.67 13.28
CA THR A 61 -1.08 -17.13 13.40
C THR A 61 -1.28 -16.17 14.59
N SER A 62 -0.24 -15.88 15.39
CA SER A 62 -0.35 -14.98 16.54
C SER A 62 -0.69 -13.54 16.14
N ALA A 63 -1.50 -12.87 16.95
CA ALA A 63 -1.81 -11.45 16.79
C ALA A 63 -0.61 -10.54 17.16
N ASP A 64 0.44 -11.13 17.77
CA ASP A 64 1.61 -10.43 18.30
C ASP A 64 2.82 -10.48 17.35
N ALA A 65 2.67 -11.06 16.16
CA ALA A 65 3.77 -11.20 15.19
C ALA A 65 4.47 -9.87 14.85
N GLY A 66 3.83 -8.72 15.10
CA GLY A 66 4.48 -7.41 15.06
C GLY A 66 5.01 -7.01 13.67
N ALA A 67 6.09 -6.21 13.66
CA ALA A 67 6.79 -5.80 12.45
C ALA A 67 7.44 -7.02 11.76
N PRO A 68 7.47 -7.06 10.42
CA PRO A 68 8.10 -8.17 9.71
C PRO A 68 9.62 -8.14 9.98
N PRO A 69 10.29 -9.30 10.07
CA PRO A 69 11.74 -9.31 10.20
C PRO A 69 12.37 -8.84 8.90
N HIS A 70 13.28 -7.87 8.99
CA HIS A 70 14.14 -7.44 7.88
C HIS A 70 13.43 -6.83 6.66
N ILE A 71 12.14 -6.47 6.75
CA ILE A 71 11.38 -5.91 5.62
C ILE A 71 10.88 -4.49 5.93
N GLY A 72 11.24 -3.53 5.09
CA GLY A 72 10.70 -2.17 5.01
C GLY A 72 9.54 -2.07 4.02
N PHE A 73 8.48 -1.31 4.38
CA PHE A 73 7.37 -0.95 3.49
C PHE A 73 7.02 0.54 3.58
N ASP A 74 7.17 1.27 2.47
CA ASP A 74 6.82 2.69 2.40
C ASP A 74 5.72 2.96 1.39
N MET A 75 4.69 3.68 1.83
CA MET A 75 3.64 4.18 0.96
C MET A 75 3.96 5.61 0.51
N LEU A 76 3.98 5.81 -0.81
CA LEU A 76 4.37 7.03 -1.48
C LEU A 76 3.27 7.49 -2.44
N VAL A 77 3.20 8.80 -2.64
CA VAL A 77 2.42 9.41 -3.71
C VAL A 77 3.32 9.67 -4.90
N GLN A 78 2.99 9.10 -6.06
CA GLN A 78 3.59 9.49 -7.32
C GLN A 78 2.89 10.74 -7.86
N SER A 79 3.54 11.86 -7.63
CA SER A 79 3.02 13.21 -7.87
C SER A 79 2.57 13.46 -9.30
N ASP A 80 3.33 12.97 -10.28
CA ASP A 80 3.03 13.16 -11.70
C ASP A 80 1.77 12.42 -12.11
N LEU A 81 1.58 11.20 -11.61
CA LEU A 81 0.36 10.42 -11.86
C LEU A 81 -0.82 10.98 -11.09
N LEU A 82 -0.62 11.52 -9.88
CA LEU A 82 -1.67 12.23 -9.17
C LEU A 82 -2.12 13.44 -10.01
N ARG A 83 -1.18 14.20 -10.57
CA ARG A 83 -1.48 15.32 -11.47
C ARG A 83 -2.26 14.86 -12.70
N LEU A 84 -1.81 13.81 -13.40
CA LEU A 84 -2.53 13.27 -14.54
C LEU A 84 -3.93 12.78 -14.15
N ARG A 85 -4.08 12.13 -12.99
CA ARG A 85 -5.38 11.70 -12.48
C ARG A 85 -6.32 12.87 -12.23
N LEU A 86 -5.82 13.95 -11.63
CA LEU A 86 -6.63 15.12 -11.28
C LEU A 86 -6.96 15.98 -12.51
N HIS A 87 -6.09 16.04 -13.52
CA HIS A 87 -6.23 16.97 -14.65
C HIS A 87 -6.55 16.31 -16.00
N GLN A 88 -6.29 15.01 -16.16
CA GLN A 88 -6.31 14.32 -17.45
C GLN A 88 -6.89 12.90 -17.33
N SER A 89 -8.12 12.77 -16.81
CA SER A 89 -8.97 11.55 -16.82
C SER A 89 -8.23 10.21 -16.94
N MET A 90 -7.22 9.98 -16.10
CA MET A 90 -6.42 8.75 -16.12
C MET A 90 -7.24 7.63 -15.50
N GLU A 91 -7.37 6.50 -16.19
CA GLU A 91 -7.98 5.29 -15.63
C GLU A 91 -7.08 4.69 -14.54
N TYR A 92 -7.67 3.93 -13.60
CA TYR A 92 -6.87 3.20 -12.62
C TYR A 92 -6.19 2.02 -13.30
N GLY A 93 -4.91 1.83 -12.99
CA GLY A 93 -4.17 0.64 -13.34
C GLY A 93 -3.31 0.18 -12.16
N SER A 94 -3.07 -1.12 -12.09
CA SER A 94 -2.00 -1.68 -11.28
C SER A 94 -0.73 -1.76 -12.12
N PHE A 95 0.39 -1.33 -11.55
CA PHE A 95 1.70 -1.52 -12.17
C PHE A 95 2.62 -2.17 -11.14
N ILE A 96 3.25 -3.27 -11.51
CA ILE A 96 4.34 -3.85 -10.73
C ILE A 96 5.60 -3.37 -11.43
N GLY A 97 6.44 -2.63 -10.70
CA GLY A 97 7.70 -2.14 -11.22
C GLY A 97 8.76 -3.23 -11.28
N ASP A 98 9.94 -2.85 -11.76
CA ASP A 98 11.10 -3.74 -11.74
C ASP A 98 11.45 -4.16 -10.31
N VAL A 99 11.91 -5.39 -10.19
CA VAL A 99 12.33 -6.00 -8.92
C VAL A 99 13.78 -6.44 -9.03
N SER A 100 14.56 -6.11 -8.02
CA SER A 100 15.97 -6.51 -7.91
C SER A 100 16.11 -7.45 -6.73
N GLY A 101 16.41 -8.73 -7.00
CA GLY A 101 16.64 -9.76 -6.00
C GLY A 101 18.11 -10.17 -5.94
N TYR A 102 18.59 -10.44 -4.73
CA TYR A 102 19.97 -10.82 -4.43
C TYR A 102 20.00 -12.14 -3.66
N ALA A 103 20.93 -13.01 -4.03
CA ALA A 103 21.04 -14.36 -3.49
C ALA A 103 22.35 -14.58 -2.71
N ALA A 104 22.27 -15.36 -1.64
CA ALA A 104 23.42 -16.02 -1.04
C ALA A 104 23.95 -17.16 -1.96
N PRO A 105 25.15 -17.70 -1.71
CA PRO A 105 25.70 -18.83 -2.49
C PRO A 105 24.83 -20.09 -2.50
N ASP A 106 23.95 -20.27 -1.52
CA ASP A 106 22.98 -21.37 -1.44
C ASP A 106 21.68 -21.10 -2.23
N GLY A 107 21.60 -19.97 -2.94
CA GLY A 107 20.45 -19.55 -3.73
C GLY A 107 19.32 -18.92 -2.91
N LYS A 108 19.47 -18.78 -1.59
CA LYS A 108 18.45 -18.13 -0.75
C LYS A 108 18.53 -16.61 -0.88
N LEU A 109 17.36 -15.98 -0.81
CA LEU A 109 17.19 -14.54 -0.81
C LEU A 109 17.94 -13.90 0.37
N VAL A 110 18.79 -12.92 0.08
CA VAL A 110 19.46 -12.09 1.10
C VAL A 110 18.99 -10.64 1.08
N ALA A 111 18.54 -10.15 -0.08
CA ALA A 111 17.90 -8.86 -0.22
C ALA A 111 16.98 -8.86 -1.45
N ILE A 112 15.87 -8.14 -1.39
CA ILE A 112 15.02 -7.86 -2.56
C ILE A 112 14.39 -6.49 -2.39
N GLU A 113 14.39 -5.70 -3.46
CA GLU A 113 13.74 -4.40 -3.48
C GLU A 113 12.89 -4.26 -4.74
N GLY A 114 11.79 -3.54 -4.59
CA GLY A 114 10.84 -3.34 -5.67
C GLY A 114 9.72 -2.39 -5.27
N HIS A 115 8.79 -2.20 -6.19
CA HIS A 115 7.62 -1.38 -5.94
C HIS A 115 6.40 -1.88 -6.70
N THR A 116 5.24 -1.67 -6.10
CA THR A 116 3.93 -1.90 -6.71
C THR A 116 3.12 -0.62 -6.64
N MET A 117 2.32 -0.36 -7.65
CA MET A 117 1.53 0.85 -7.80
C MET A 117 0.07 0.54 -8.06
N TRP A 118 -0.80 1.39 -7.53
CA TRP A 118 -2.22 1.45 -7.86
C TRP A 118 -2.60 2.90 -8.16
N GLY A 119 -2.82 3.21 -9.44
CA GLY A 119 -3.02 4.58 -9.88
C GLY A 119 -1.80 5.44 -9.54
N TRP A 120 -1.99 6.42 -8.64
CA TRP A 120 -0.94 7.34 -8.20
C TRP A 120 -0.31 6.96 -6.85
N VAL A 121 -0.79 5.91 -6.19
CA VAL A 121 -0.21 5.40 -4.95
C VAL A 121 0.84 4.35 -5.30
N MET A 122 2.01 4.46 -4.70
CA MET A 122 3.10 3.50 -4.79
C MET A 122 3.38 2.91 -3.42
N VAL A 123 3.66 1.61 -3.36
CA VAL A 123 4.26 0.95 -2.20
C VAL A 123 5.62 0.44 -2.63
N THR A 124 6.67 0.97 -2.02
CA THR A 124 8.03 0.43 -2.15
C THR A 124 8.26 -0.56 -1.02
N TYR A 125 9.01 -1.62 -1.32
CA TYR A 125 9.38 -2.61 -0.34
C TYR A 125 10.86 -2.97 -0.49
N ARG A 126 11.49 -3.25 0.64
CA ARG A 126 12.88 -3.70 0.71
C ARG A 126 13.00 -4.77 1.79
N PHE A 127 13.42 -5.96 1.42
CA PHE A 127 13.94 -6.95 2.35
C PHE A 127 15.46 -6.90 2.31
N ASP A 128 16.11 -6.93 3.47
CA ASP A 128 17.56 -7.02 3.58
C ASP A 128 17.96 -7.73 4.87
N THR A 129 18.55 -8.92 4.76
CA THR A 129 19.00 -9.74 5.90
C THR A 129 20.00 -9.05 6.84
N THR A 130 20.62 -7.94 6.41
CA THR A 130 21.53 -7.16 7.24
C THR A 130 20.83 -6.14 8.13
N GLU A 131 19.58 -5.77 7.82
CA GLU A 131 18.80 -4.85 8.65
C GLU A 131 18.28 -5.59 9.89
N PRO A 132 18.35 -5.04 11.11
CA PRO A 132 18.03 -5.80 12.32
C PRO A 132 16.52 -6.06 12.50
N TYR A 133 15.68 -5.16 12.02
CA TYR A 133 14.22 -5.22 12.12
C TYR A 133 13.59 -4.60 10.88
N GLY A 134 12.42 -5.10 10.49
CA GLY A 134 11.63 -4.44 9.46
C GLY A 134 10.96 -3.17 10.00
N SER A 135 10.45 -2.38 9.07
CA SER A 135 9.74 -1.15 9.34
C SER A 135 8.58 -0.97 8.38
N THR A 136 7.58 -0.19 8.74
CA THR A 136 6.49 0.09 7.83
C THR A 136 5.87 1.46 8.08
N THR A 137 5.39 2.12 7.03
CA THR A 137 4.50 3.28 7.15
C THR A 137 3.15 2.96 7.82
N PHE A 138 2.86 1.68 8.09
CA PHE A 138 1.63 1.20 8.72
C PHE A 138 1.71 1.11 10.26
N GLU A 139 2.71 1.73 10.91
CA GLU A 139 2.90 1.61 12.37
C GLU A 139 1.71 2.12 13.21
N GLY A 140 0.94 3.08 12.68
CA GLY A 140 -0.18 3.70 13.37
C GLY A 140 -1.46 3.69 12.56
N ASP A 141 -2.51 4.28 13.14
CA ASP A 141 -3.75 4.55 12.41
C ASP A 141 -3.58 5.63 11.34
N LEU A 142 -2.84 6.70 11.65
CA LEU A 142 -2.53 7.76 10.71
C LEU A 142 -1.30 7.39 9.89
N VAL A 143 -1.48 7.27 8.56
CA VAL A 143 -0.38 7.11 7.60
C VAL A 143 -0.01 8.48 7.08
N GLN A 144 1.28 8.78 7.07
CA GLN A 144 1.84 9.91 6.34
C GLN A 144 2.68 9.38 5.18
N MET A 145 2.21 9.61 3.95
CA MET A 145 2.85 9.15 2.74
C MET A 145 3.98 10.09 2.32
N GLY A 146 5.06 9.49 1.81
CA GLY A 146 6.11 10.23 1.13
C GLY A 146 5.67 10.73 -0.25
N PHE A 147 6.56 11.45 -0.93
CA PHE A 147 6.32 11.96 -2.28
C PHE A 147 7.46 11.54 -3.19
N ILE A 148 7.12 11.09 -4.39
CA ILE A 148 8.09 10.77 -5.44
C ILE A 148 7.60 11.31 -6.79
N SER A 149 8.53 11.65 -7.67
CA SER A 149 8.28 12.10 -9.03
C SER A 149 9.18 11.28 -9.97
N LEU A 150 8.63 10.86 -11.11
CA LEU A 150 9.40 10.18 -12.16
C LEU A 150 10.08 11.19 -13.10
N VAL A 151 9.65 12.45 -13.08
CA VAL A 151 10.33 13.55 -13.78
C VAL A 151 11.32 14.23 -12.83
N SER A 152 12.38 14.81 -13.42
CA SER A 152 13.45 15.54 -12.73
C SER A 152 12.88 16.51 -11.66
N PRO A 153 13.60 16.76 -10.53
CA PRO A 153 13.21 17.71 -9.47
C PRO A 153 12.62 19.04 -9.95
N GLU A 154 13.05 19.46 -11.14
CA GLU A 154 12.64 20.66 -11.88
C GLU A 154 11.13 20.71 -12.22
N TYR A 155 10.46 19.56 -12.23
CA TYR A 155 9.01 19.40 -12.44
C TYR A 155 8.30 18.87 -11.20
N THR A 156 9.05 18.58 -10.13
CA THR A 156 8.48 18.17 -8.86
C THR A 156 7.74 19.35 -8.27
N LEU A 157 6.44 19.19 -8.06
CA LEU A 157 5.61 20.18 -7.38
C LEU A 157 6.23 20.52 -6.04
N ASP A 158 6.51 21.81 -5.80
CA ASP A 158 6.63 22.29 -4.44
C ASP A 158 5.28 21.98 -3.75
N PRO A 159 5.25 21.21 -2.64
CA PRO A 159 4.02 20.94 -1.91
C PRO A 159 3.23 22.21 -1.57
N THR A 160 3.93 23.34 -1.47
CA THR A 160 3.37 24.66 -1.21
C THR A 160 2.56 25.21 -2.39
N ASP A 161 2.96 24.90 -3.63
CA ASP A 161 2.22 25.31 -4.85
C ASP A 161 0.91 24.54 -5.02
N LEU A 162 0.88 23.27 -4.58
CA LEU A 162 -0.34 22.47 -4.59
C LEU A 162 -1.35 22.97 -3.56
N MET A 163 -0.88 23.25 -2.33
CA MET A 163 -1.68 23.77 -1.22
C MET A 163 -2.22 25.18 -1.48
N ASN A 164 -1.47 26.02 -2.19
CA ASN A 164 -1.86 27.39 -2.56
C ASN A 164 -2.63 27.47 -3.89
N SER A 165 -2.94 26.33 -4.52
CA SER A 165 -3.68 26.34 -5.77
C SER A 165 -5.11 26.86 -5.56
N PRO A 166 -5.69 27.61 -6.52
CA PRO A 166 -7.08 28.10 -6.45
C PRO A 166 -8.12 26.98 -6.22
N TRP A 167 -7.75 25.74 -6.55
CA TRP A 167 -8.56 24.55 -6.36
C TRP A 167 -8.59 24.07 -4.91
N MET A 168 -7.47 24.10 -4.17
CA MET A 168 -7.46 23.76 -2.73
C MET A 168 -8.32 24.73 -1.92
N ALA A 169 -8.33 26.01 -2.32
CA ALA A 169 -9.26 27.00 -1.75
C ALA A 169 -10.73 26.61 -2.03
N GLN A 170 -11.06 26.14 -3.23
CA GLN A 170 -12.41 25.66 -3.55
C GLN A 170 -12.81 24.38 -2.80
N LEU A 171 -11.88 23.45 -2.57
CA LEU A 171 -12.16 22.23 -1.82
C LEU A 171 -12.38 22.48 -0.32
N GLN A 172 -11.67 23.45 0.27
CA GLN A 172 -11.90 23.89 1.66
C GLN A 172 -13.29 24.52 1.85
N ASP A 173 -13.81 25.17 0.80
CA ASP A 173 -15.13 25.81 0.79
C ASP A 173 -16.28 24.84 0.42
N MET A 174 -15.99 23.58 0.06
CA MET A 174 -17.03 22.60 -0.19
C MET A 174 -17.54 21.99 1.12
N PRO A 175 -18.87 22.04 1.40
CA PRO A 175 -19.42 21.40 2.59
C PRO A 175 -19.15 19.90 2.53
N ASN A 176 -18.60 19.37 3.62
CA ASN A 176 -18.23 17.98 3.79
C ASN A 176 -19.47 17.09 3.60
N SER A 177 -19.69 16.59 2.38
CA SER A 177 -20.82 15.70 2.13
C SER A 177 -20.49 14.37 2.78
N ASN A 178 -21.12 14.08 3.91
CA ASN A 178 -21.11 12.76 4.53
C ASN A 178 -21.66 11.73 3.53
N ALA A 179 -20.78 11.20 2.69
CA ALA A 179 -21.07 10.06 1.84
C ALA A 179 -20.92 8.82 2.72
N THR A 180 -22.05 8.31 3.20
CA THR A 180 -22.13 7.00 3.85
C THR A 180 -21.50 5.96 2.91
N PRO A 181 -20.51 5.16 3.35
CA PRO A 181 -19.94 4.10 2.53
C PRO A 181 -21.04 3.15 2.06
N ALA A 182 -20.98 2.74 0.80
CA ALA A 182 -21.83 1.66 0.30
C ALA A 182 -21.55 0.40 1.14
N ARG A 183 -22.51 0.03 1.98
CA ARG A 183 -22.50 -1.20 2.78
C ARG A 183 -22.28 -2.38 1.82
N LYS A 184 -21.20 -3.15 1.99
CA LYS A 184 -21.01 -4.43 1.29
C LYS A 184 -22.28 -5.26 1.51
N ALA A 185 -22.97 -5.61 0.41
CA ALA A 185 -24.03 -6.61 0.48
C ALA A 185 -23.41 -7.90 1.04
N ALA A 186 -24.01 -8.42 2.11
CA ALA A 186 -23.61 -9.70 2.67
C ALA A 186 -23.69 -10.79 1.59
N PRO A 187 -22.75 -11.75 1.55
CA PRO A 187 -22.86 -12.88 0.64
C PRO A 187 -24.15 -13.64 0.92
N THR A 188 -24.97 -13.81 -0.11
CA THR A 188 -26.15 -14.66 -0.08
C THR A 188 -25.74 -16.07 0.33
N ALA A 189 -26.28 -16.55 1.45
CA ALA A 189 -26.06 -17.92 1.90
C ALA A 189 -26.57 -18.90 0.82
N PRO A 190 -25.86 -20.01 0.55
CA PRO A 190 -26.36 -21.04 -0.35
C PRO A 190 -27.61 -21.67 0.27
N SER A 191 -28.69 -21.71 -0.50
CA SER A 191 -29.95 -22.35 -0.12
C SER A 191 -29.72 -23.83 0.17
N ARG A 192 -30.14 -24.26 1.37
CA ARG A 192 -30.37 -25.65 1.74
C ARG A 192 -31.57 -26.20 0.97
N GLY A 193 -31.43 -27.40 0.39
CA GLY A 193 -32.49 -28.18 -0.26
C GLY A 193 -32.33 -28.15 -1.79
N ASP A 194 -32.19 -29.25 -2.53
CA ASP A 194 -32.77 -30.55 -2.29
C ASP A 194 -31.83 -31.71 -2.63
N ALA A 195 -31.84 -32.69 -1.74
CA ALA A 195 -31.52 -34.07 -2.07
C ALA A 195 -32.76 -34.73 -2.68
N LEU A 196 -32.49 -35.73 -3.54
CA LEU A 196 -33.35 -36.82 -4.04
C LEU A 196 -33.77 -36.70 -5.51
N GLY A 197 -33.30 -37.68 -6.31
CA GLY A 197 -33.83 -38.00 -7.63
C GLY A 197 -32.74 -38.34 -8.64
#